data_AF-A0A379SYE6-F1
#
_entry.id   AF-A0A379SYE6-F1
#
_cell.length_a   1.000
_cell.length_b   1.000
_cell.length_c   1.000
_cell.angle_alpha   90.00
_cell.angle_beta   90.00
_cell.angle_gamma   90.00
#
_symmetry.space_group_name_H-M   'P 1'
#
loop_
_entity.id
_entity.type
_entity.pdbx_description
1 polymer ?
#
loop_
_entity_poly.entity_id
_entity_poly.type
_entity_poly.pdbx_seq_one_letter_code
_entity_poly.pdbx_strand_id
1 'polypeptide(L)' 'MDNWLALFDGQTRYFLDINDSSVKPDVLRFYGREALSEPFRWDIEFTTLQANIPRNRC' A
#
# COMPACT_ATOMS: atom_id res chain seq x y z
N MET A 1 10.40 24.63 -17.96
CA MET A 1 9.35 24.49 -16.94
C MET A 1 8.96 23.02 -16.94
N ASP A 2 9.74 22.23 -16.23
CA ASP A 2 9.92 20.82 -16.54
C ASP A 2 9.19 20.03 -15.45
N ASN A 3 7.95 19.70 -15.78
CA ASN A 3 7.20 18.48 -15.47
C ASN A 3 7.62 17.61 -14.26
N TRP A 4 7.96 18.20 -13.12
CA TRP A 4 8.26 17.45 -11.90
C TRP A 4 6.98 16.81 -11.31
N LEU A 5 5.81 17.35 -11.67
CA LEU A 5 4.50 16.83 -11.28
C LEU A 5 4.08 15.58 -12.08
N ALA A 6 4.57 15.37 -13.31
CA ALA A 6 4.27 14.15 -14.07
C ALA A 6 5.07 12.92 -13.62
N LEU A 7 6.05 13.07 -12.73
CA LEU A 7 6.66 11.92 -12.04
C LEU A 7 5.73 11.30 -10.99
N PHE A 8 4.63 11.99 -10.66
CA PHE A 8 3.61 11.57 -9.71
C PHE A 8 2.25 11.38 -10.38
N ASP A 9 2.22 11.10 -11.69
CA ASP A 9 1.02 10.98 -12.53
C ASP A 9 0.22 9.68 -12.22
N GLY A 10 -0.24 9.56 -10.97
CA GLY A 10 -1.28 8.62 -10.58
C GLY A 10 -0.84 7.20 -10.24
N GLN A 11 0.46 6.90 -10.20
CA GLN A 11 0.95 5.58 -9.80
C GLN A 11 1.94 5.70 -8.65
N THR A 12 1.49 5.33 -7.45
CA THR A 12 2.39 5.00 -6.34
C THR A 12 3.32 3.89 -6.83
N ARG A 13 4.61 4.23 -7.05
CA ARG A 13 5.66 3.31 -7.54
C ARG A 13 6.00 2.17 -6.58
N TYR A 14 5.25 2.05 -5.49
CA TYR A 14 5.45 1.07 -4.43
C TYR A 14 4.30 0.07 -4.48
N PHE A 15 4.66 -1.20 -4.67
CA PHE A 15 3.72 -2.31 -4.65
C PHE A 15 3.79 -2.99 -3.30
N LEU A 16 2.63 -3.21 -2.68
CA LEU A 16 2.50 -4.06 -1.50
C LEU A 16 1.93 -5.41 -1.94
N ASP A 17 2.72 -6.46 -1.76
CA ASP A 17 2.27 -7.83 -1.97
C ASP A 17 2.08 -8.49 -0.61
N ILE A 18 0.87 -9.00 -0.36
CA ILE A 18 0.53 -9.70 0.89
C ILE A 18 0.52 -11.19 0.56
N ASN A 19 1.47 -11.93 1.14
CA ASN A 19 1.55 -13.37 0.98
C ASN A 19 0.22 -14.04 1.38
N ASP A 20 -0.25 -14.98 0.56
CA ASP A 20 -1.51 -15.71 0.72
C ASP A 20 -2.78 -14.84 0.67
N SER A 21 -2.71 -13.66 0.04
CA SER A 21 -3.86 -12.78 -0.19
C SER A 21 -4.08 -12.51 -1.67
N SER A 22 -5.31 -12.65 -2.15
CA SER A 22 -5.71 -12.25 -3.50
C SER A 22 -5.99 -10.75 -3.62
N VAL A 23 -5.82 -10.00 -2.52
CA VAL A 23 -6.12 -8.58 -2.48
C VAL A 23 -5.00 -7.82 -3.19
N LYS A 24 -5.38 -6.89 -4.07
CA LYS A 24 -4.46 -5.92 -4.66
C LYS A 24 -4.57 -4.61 -3.89
N PRO A 25 -3.70 -4.36 -2.90
CA PRO A 25 -3.68 -3.11 -2.17
C PRO A 25 -3.08 -1.99 -3.03
N ASP A 26 -3.71 -0.83 -3.00
CA ASP A 26 -3.17 0.43 -3.48
C ASP A 26 -2.51 1.15 -2.29
N VAL A 27 -1.18 1.23 -2.33
CA VAL A 27 -0.38 1.83 -1.26
C VAL A 27 -0.61 3.33 -1.24
N LEU A 28 -1.10 3.86 -0.11
CA LEU A 28 -1.26 5.31 0.07
C LEU A 28 0.01 5.93 0.66
N ARG A 29 0.50 5.35 1.75
CA ARG A 29 1.70 5.80 2.45
C ARG A 29 2.36 4.64 3.17
N PHE A 30 3.67 4.72 3.30
CA PHE A 30 4.45 3.81 4.10
C PHE A 30 5.44 4.62 4.94
N TYR A 31 5.50 4.33 6.24
CA TYR A 31 6.43 4.93 7.16
C TYR A 31 7.28 3.83 7.78
N GLY A 32 8.59 3.89 7.57
CA GLY A 32 9.53 2.92 8.10
C GLY A 32 10.45 3.52 9.13
N ARG A 33 10.69 2.79 10.20
CA ARG A 33 11.83 3.04 11.07
C ARG A 33 12.78 1.84 10.97
N GLU A 34 13.93 2.08 10.37
CA GLU A 34 15.03 1.12 10.30
C GLU A 34 16.17 1.59 11.22
N ALA A 35 16.57 0.74 12.15
CA ALA A 35 17.69 0.98 13.04
C ALA A 35 18.54 -0.29 13.14
N LEU A 36 19.86 -0.15 13.16
CA LEU A 36 20.82 -1.26 13.11
C LEU A 36 20.74 -2.22 14.31
N SER A 37 20.04 -1.86 15.38
CA SER A 37 19.92 -2.65 16.62
C SER A 37 18.47 -2.86 17.09
N GLU A 38 17.49 -2.45 16.30
CA GLU A 38 16.07 -2.69 16.59
C GLU A 38 15.41 -3.37 15.37
N PRO A 39 14.42 -4.24 15.58
CA PRO A 39 13.69 -4.83 14.46
C PRO A 39 13.06 -3.72 13.62
N PHE A 40 13.21 -3.83 12.31
CA PHE A 40 12.56 -2.90 11.37
C PHE A 40 11.04 -2.93 11.58
N ARG A 41 10.41 -1.76 11.47
CA ARG A 41 8.95 -1.63 11.50
C ARG A 41 8.51 -0.72 10.38
N TRP A 42 7.45 -1.14 9.70
CA TRP A 42 6.82 -0.39 8.64
C TRP A 42 5.33 -0.26 8.94
N ASP A 43 4.87 0.97 9.06
CA ASP A 43 3.46 1.33 9.11
C ASP A 43 3.02 1.63 7.67
N ILE A 44 2.25 0.73 7.07
CA ILE A 44 1.82 0.82 5.68
C ILE A 44 0.31 1.04 5.65
N GLU A 45 -0.11 2.21 5.21
CA GLU A 45 -1.50 2.50 4.92
C GLU A 45 -1.77 2.25 3.44
N PHE A 46 -2.77 1.44 3.17
CA PHE A 46 -3.19 1.08 1.83
C PHE A 46 -4.70 1.02 1.75
N THR A 47 -5.24 1.22 0.55
CA THR A 47 -6.64 0.94 0.24
C THR A 47 -6.73 -0.37 -0.51
N THR A 48 -7.86 -1.04 -0.41
CA THR A 48 -8.13 -2.25 -1.19
C THR A 48 -9.46 -2.07 -1.85
N LEU A 49 -9.57 -2.45 -3.13
CA LEU A 49 -10.88 -2.66 -3.72
C LEU A 49 -11.58 -3.74 -2.89
N GLN A 50 -12.73 -3.41 -2.31
CA GLN A 50 -13.50 -4.34 -1.48
C GLN A 50 -14.08 -5.43 -2.38
N ALA A 51 -13.27 -6.45 -2.68
CA ALA A 51 -13.69 -7.61 -3.44
C ALA A 51 -14.45 -8.55 -2.49
N ASN A 52 -15.76 -8.35 -2.46
CA ASN A 52 -16.73 -9.38 -2.13
C ASN A 52 -16.74 -9.89 -0.67
N ILE A 53 -17.31 -9.09 0.23
CA ILE A 53 -18.02 -9.67 1.37
C ILE A 53 -19.41 -10.03 0.84
N PRO A 54 -19.76 -11.30 0.59
CA PRO A 54 -21.17 -11.64 0.51
C PRO A 54 -21.77 -11.27 1.86
N ARG A 55 -22.66 -10.28 1.86
CA ARG A 55 -23.46 -9.86 3.01
C ARG A 55 -24.43 -10.97 3.41
N ASN A 56 -23.94 -12.15 3.75
CA ASN A 56 -24.79 -13.17 4.30
C ASN A 56 -24.93 -12.89 5.79
N ARG A 57 -26.04 -12.25 6.18
CA ARG A 57 -26.91 -12.62 7.30
C ARG A 57 -28.06 -11.60 7.42
N CYS A 58 -29.22 -11.98 6.91
CA CYS A 58 -30.54 -11.90 7.56
C CYS A 58 -31.49 -12.81 6.78
#